data_AF-A0A966NMV1-F1
#
_entry.id   AF-A0A966NMV1-F1
#
_cell.length_a   1.000
_cell.length_b   1.000
_cell.length_c   1.000
_cell.angle_alpha   90.00
_cell.angle_beta   90.00
_cell.angle_gamma   90.00
#
_symmetry.space_group_name_H-M   'P 1'
#
loop_
_entity.id
_entity.type
_entity.pdbx_description
1 polymer ?
#
loop_
_entity_poly.entity_id
_entity_poly.type
_entity_poly.pdbx_seq_one_letter_code
_entity_poly.pdbx_strand_id
1 'polypeptide(L)'
;MVVSAEQRKRARSVGFAYLVLAVICFGIFTRRAGSAGFKISETGQFSLPAQGFAWALGIVLVALAAAQLYRGLGKLSNIVLALATAAFFMSFLSWAAAGDSFSFVGMLQDTVSRSVPITLGAIGGILSERSGVINISIEGMLLAAACTSAIAASLTNLWLGTLAGILTGVALAAVLAVLSIRYKVDQV
;
A
#
# COMPACT_ATOMS: atom_id res chain seq x y z
N MET A 1 25.19 -31.75 -20.04
CA MET A 1 25.30 -30.28 -19.95
C MET A 1 25.62 -29.89 -18.52
N VAL A 2 26.82 -29.37 -18.26
CA VAL A 2 27.26 -28.97 -16.92
C VAL A 2 26.59 -27.65 -16.57
N VAL A 3 25.73 -27.64 -15.56
CA VAL A 3 25.08 -26.42 -15.05
C VAL A 3 26.16 -25.52 -14.45
N SER A 4 26.27 -24.28 -14.95
CA SER A 4 27.26 -23.30 -14.45
C SER A 4 27.07 -23.02 -12.95
N ALA A 5 28.16 -22.75 -12.22
CA ALA A 5 28.13 -22.46 -10.78
C ALA A 5 27.18 -21.28 -10.44
N GLU A 6 27.07 -20.31 -11.35
CA GLU A 6 26.17 -19.16 -11.22
C GLU A 6 24.68 -19.57 -11.34
N GLN A 7 24.37 -20.50 -12.23
CA GLN A 7 23.03 -21.07 -12.38
C GLN A 7 22.62 -21.88 -11.14
N ARG A 8 23.56 -22.61 -10.53
CA ARG A 8 23.33 -23.31 -9.25
C ARG A 8 23.09 -22.33 -8.09
N LYS A 9 23.88 -21.26 -7.99
CA LYS A 9 23.70 -20.22 -6.95
C LYS A 9 22.35 -19.53 -7.08
N ARG A 10 21.94 -19.20 -8.30
CA ARG A 10 20.62 -18.62 -8.60
C ARG A 10 19.49 -19.58 -8.28
N ALA A 11 19.59 -20.85 -8.67
CA ALA A 11 18.59 -21.86 -8.35
C ALA A 11 18.40 -22.01 -6.83
N ARG A 12 19.50 -22.06 -6.06
CA ARG A 12 19.44 -22.12 -4.58
C ARG A 12 18.79 -20.88 -3.97
N SER A 13 19.13 -19.69 -4.47
CA SER A 13 18.58 -18.43 -3.95
C SER A 13 17.07 -18.34 -4.20
N VAL A 14 16.61 -18.71 -5.40
CA VAL A 14 15.18 -18.74 -5.75
C VAL A 14 14.42 -19.82 -4.98
N GLY A 15 15.02 -21.01 -4.81
CA GLY A 15 14.44 -22.08 -4.00
C GLY A 15 14.24 -21.67 -2.54
N PHE A 16 15.21 -20.96 -1.96
CA PHE A 16 15.08 -20.42 -0.61
C PHE A 16 13.97 -19.36 -0.51
N ALA A 17 13.86 -18.48 -1.51
CA ALA A 17 12.77 -17.50 -1.56
C ALA A 17 11.38 -18.18 -1.54
N TYR A 18 11.18 -19.27 -2.31
CA TYR A 18 9.92 -20.02 -2.27
C TYR A 18 9.64 -20.65 -0.90
N LEU A 19 10.66 -21.16 -0.20
CA LEU A 19 10.48 -21.66 1.17
C LEU A 19 10.04 -20.56 2.12
N VAL A 20 10.67 -19.38 2.06
CA VAL A 20 10.27 -18.23 2.91
C VAL A 20 8.82 -17.84 2.64
N LEU A 21 8.42 -17.74 1.36
CA LEU A 21 7.04 -17.44 1.00
C LEU A 21 6.06 -18.52 1.49
N ALA A 22 6.43 -19.80 1.39
CA ALA A 22 5.63 -20.90 1.91
C ALA A 22 5.46 -20.84 3.44
N VAL A 23 6.54 -20.51 4.17
CA VAL A 23 6.46 -20.31 5.63
C VAL A 23 5.52 -19.17 5.96
N ILE A 24 5.50 -18.08 5.20
CA ILE A 24 4.55 -16.98 5.40
C ILE A 24 3.11 -17.45 5.13
N CYS A 25 2.88 -18.19 4.04
CA CYS A 25 1.57 -18.75 3.72
C CYS A 25 1.04 -19.62 4.87
N PHE A 26 1.82 -20.60 5.34
CA PHE A 26 1.41 -21.49 6.42
C PHE A 26 1.37 -20.80 7.79
N GLY A 27 2.35 -19.94 8.08
CA GLY A 27 2.51 -19.30 9.38
C GLY A 27 1.54 -18.14 9.62
N ILE A 28 1.11 -17.44 8.57
CA ILE A 28 0.28 -16.23 8.69
C ILE A 28 -1.04 -16.41 7.94
N PHE A 29 -0.99 -16.72 6.64
CA PHE A 29 -2.18 -16.63 5.79
C PHE A 29 -3.23 -17.71 6.07
N THR A 30 -2.82 -18.90 6.51
CA THR A 30 -3.76 -19.99 6.86
C THR A 30 -4.50 -19.76 8.18
N ARG A 31 -4.06 -18.80 9.00
CA ARG A 31 -4.62 -18.58 10.35
C ARG A 31 -5.94 -17.82 10.36
N ARG A 32 -6.31 -17.18 9.26
CA ARG A 32 -7.57 -16.43 9.14
C ARG A 32 -8.56 -17.21 8.28
N ALA A 33 -9.62 -17.69 8.90
CA ALA A 33 -10.73 -18.36 8.21
C ALA A 33 -11.65 -17.33 7.53
N GLY A 34 -12.24 -17.71 6.41
CA GLY A 34 -13.15 -16.87 5.64
C GLY A 34 -12.85 -16.87 4.14
N SER A 35 -13.81 -16.39 3.35
CA SER A 35 -13.62 -16.06 1.95
C SER A 35 -13.35 -14.57 1.81
N ALA A 36 -12.52 -14.20 0.85
CA ALA A 36 -12.35 -12.82 0.42
C ALA A 36 -13.27 -12.54 -0.76
N GLY A 37 -14.13 -11.54 -0.63
CA GLY A 37 -14.92 -11.03 -1.75
C GLY A 37 -14.14 -9.98 -2.55
N PHE A 38 -14.12 -10.12 -3.87
CA PHE A 38 -13.63 -9.12 -4.81
C PHE A 38 -14.82 -8.67 -5.66
N LYS A 39 -15.37 -7.50 -5.35
CA LYS A 39 -16.50 -6.90 -6.05
C LYS A 39 -16.00 -6.00 -7.16
N ILE A 40 -16.36 -6.32 -8.40
CA ILE A 40 -16.02 -5.51 -9.59
C ILE A 40 -17.17 -4.54 -9.92
N SER A 41 -18.42 -4.95 -9.64
CA SER A 41 -19.63 -4.15 -9.82
C SER A 41 -20.63 -4.49 -8.69
N GLU A 42 -21.71 -3.74 -8.55
CA GLU A 42 -22.75 -3.97 -7.53
C GLU A 42 -23.34 -5.38 -7.60
N THR A 43 -23.38 -5.98 -8.79
CA THR A 43 -23.92 -7.32 -9.04
C THR A 43 -22.85 -8.41 -9.21
N GLY A 44 -21.59 -8.03 -9.44
CA GLY A 44 -20.50 -8.95 -9.77
C GLY A 44 -19.52 -9.12 -8.61
N GLN A 45 -19.60 -10.26 -7.92
CA GLN A 45 -18.68 -10.63 -6.85
C GLN A 45 -17.94 -11.94 -7.15
N PHE A 46 -16.61 -11.87 -7.16
CA PHE A 46 -15.74 -13.03 -7.20
C PHE A 46 -15.29 -13.34 -5.76
N SER A 47 -15.51 -14.56 -5.27
CA SER A 47 -15.09 -14.94 -3.92
C SER A 47 -13.98 -15.99 -3.95
N LEU A 48 -12.90 -15.75 -3.21
CA LEU A 48 -11.79 -16.68 -3.06
C LEU A 48 -11.76 -17.19 -1.61
N PRO A 49 -11.82 -18.50 -1.37
CA PRO A 49 -11.57 -19.07 -0.05
C PRO A 49 -10.14 -18.78 0.40
N ALA A 50 -9.93 -17.79 1.27
CA ALA A 50 -8.61 -17.28 1.60
C ALA A 50 -7.73 -18.34 2.26
N GLN A 51 -8.30 -19.08 3.22
CA GLN A 51 -7.60 -20.13 3.92
C GLN A 51 -7.23 -21.31 3.00
N GLY A 52 -8.19 -21.78 2.19
CA GLY A 52 -7.96 -22.89 1.26
C GLY A 52 -6.93 -22.55 0.18
N PHE A 53 -7.00 -21.33 -0.35
CA PHE A 53 -6.04 -20.84 -1.33
C PHE A 53 -4.62 -20.71 -0.73
N ALA A 54 -4.49 -20.23 0.50
CA ALA A 54 -3.20 -20.14 1.20
C ALA A 54 -2.57 -21.51 1.45
N TRP A 55 -3.36 -22.53 1.82
CA TRP A 55 -2.88 -23.90 1.96
C TRP A 55 -2.39 -24.48 0.64
N ALA A 56 -3.21 -24.37 -0.41
CA ALA A 56 -2.87 -24.86 -1.74
C ALA A 56 -1.60 -24.20 -2.27
N LEU A 57 -1.50 -22.88 -2.14
CA LEU A 57 -0.32 -22.14 -2.58
C LEU A 57 0.92 -22.50 -1.76
N GLY A 58 0.81 -22.63 -0.44
CA GLY A 58 1.93 -23.05 0.42
C GLY A 58 2.51 -24.39 -0.01
N ILE A 59 1.65 -25.38 -0.32
CA ILE A 59 2.08 -26.69 -0.80
C ILE A 59 2.80 -26.58 -2.15
N VAL A 60 2.23 -25.80 -3.09
CA VAL A 60 2.84 -25.55 -4.40
C VAL A 60 4.20 -24.87 -4.27
N LEU A 61 4.34 -23.87 -3.39
CA LEU A 61 5.61 -23.17 -3.15
C LEU A 61 6.67 -24.10 -2.57
N VAL A 62 6.32 -25.01 -1.66
CA VAL A 62 7.25 -26.03 -1.15
C VAL A 62 7.68 -26.99 -2.26
N ALA A 63 6.74 -27.44 -3.10
CA ALA A 63 7.06 -28.32 -4.24
C ALA A 63 7.97 -27.62 -5.26
N LEU A 64 7.71 -26.35 -5.57
CA LEU A 64 8.55 -25.53 -6.44
C LEU A 64 9.93 -25.27 -5.83
N ALA A 65 10.01 -25.02 -4.51
CA ALA A 65 11.28 -24.89 -3.81
C ALA A 65 12.13 -26.17 -3.94
N ALA A 66 11.53 -27.34 -3.70
CA ALA A 66 12.20 -28.62 -3.85
C ALA A 66 12.67 -28.82 -5.30
N ALA A 67 11.79 -28.66 -6.29
CA ALA A 67 12.12 -28.82 -7.70
C ALA A 67 13.26 -27.87 -8.15
N GLN A 68 13.24 -26.63 -7.67
CA GLN A 68 14.26 -25.64 -7.95
C GLN A 68 15.61 -25.96 -7.29
N LEU A 69 15.62 -26.53 -6.08
CA LEU A 69 16.83 -26.96 -5.38
C LEU A 69 17.44 -28.24 -5.96
N TYR A 70 16.62 -29.20 -6.40
CA TYR A 70 17.09 -30.48 -6.95
C TYR A 70 17.51 -30.42 -8.42
N ARG A 71 16.72 -29.75 -9.28
CA ARG A 71 16.92 -29.80 -10.74
C ARG A 71 17.32 -28.45 -11.35
N GLY A 72 16.86 -27.35 -10.76
CA GLY A 72 17.03 -26.00 -11.30
C GLY A 72 16.25 -25.79 -12.61
N LEU A 73 15.19 -24.99 -12.59
CA LEU A 73 14.25 -24.85 -13.72
C LEU A 73 14.76 -23.99 -14.91
N GLY A 74 16.05 -23.64 -14.93
CA GLY A 74 16.68 -22.91 -16.04
C GLY A 74 15.93 -21.63 -16.43
N LYS A 75 15.60 -21.47 -17.72
CA LYS A 75 14.87 -20.30 -18.26
C LYS A 75 13.43 -20.20 -17.76
N LEU A 76 12.78 -21.33 -17.47
CA LEU A 76 11.41 -21.37 -16.94
C LEU A 76 11.34 -20.85 -15.50
N SER A 77 12.46 -20.84 -14.77
CA SER A 77 12.55 -20.29 -13.41
C SER A 77 12.02 -18.86 -13.30
N ASN A 78 12.19 -18.02 -14.32
CA ASN A 78 11.70 -16.64 -14.27
C ASN A 78 10.18 -16.57 -14.39
N ILE A 79 9.60 -17.37 -15.29
CA ILE A 79 8.14 -17.43 -15.47
C ILE A 79 7.51 -18.02 -14.21
N VAL A 80 8.06 -19.11 -13.69
CA VAL A 80 7.59 -19.74 -12.45
C VAL A 80 7.71 -18.79 -11.26
N LEU A 81 8.78 -17.99 -11.17
CA LEU A 81 8.92 -16.96 -10.14
C LEU A 81 7.88 -15.85 -10.27
N ALA A 82 7.64 -15.35 -11.49
CA ALA A 82 6.62 -14.33 -11.73
C ALA A 82 5.22 -14.84 -11.34
N LEU A 83 4.87 -16.06 -11.77
CA LEU A 83 3.58 -16.68 -11.44
C LEU A 83 3.44 -16.96 -9.94
N ALA A 84 4.47 -17.51 -9.29
CA ALA A 84 4.47 -17.76 -7.85
C ALA A 84 4.33 -16.46 -7.04
N THR A 85 5.00 -15.39 -7.49
CA THR A 85 4.91 -14.07 -6.85
C THR A 85 3.51 -13.47 -7.02
N ALA A 86 2.93 -13.53 -8.22
CA ALA A 86 1.57 -13.09 -8.47
C ALA A 86 0.54 -13.87 -7.64
N ALA A 87 0.68 -15.20 -7.58
CA ALA A 87 -0.18 -16.05 -6.76
C ALA A 87 -0.01 -15.75 -5.26
N PHE A 88 1.20 -15.45 -4.80
CA PHE A 88 1.47 -15.01 -3.43
C PHE A 88 0.76 -13.70 -3.10
N PHE A 89 0.83 -12.69 -3.98
CA PHE A 89 0.08 -11.45 -3.81
C PHE A 89 -1.43 -11.68 -3.78
N MET A 90 -1.95 -12.56 -4.63
CA MET A 90 -3.37 -12.95 -4.60
C MET A 90 -3.75 -13.63 -3.29
N SER A 91 -2.88 -14.48 -2.73
CA SER A 91 -3.11 -15.13 -1.44
C SER A 91 -3.05 -14.12 -0.29
N PHE A 92 -2.13 -13.17 -0.36
CA PHE A 92 -2.01 -12.08 0.61
C PHE A 92 -3.25 -11.19 0.61
N LEU A 93 -3.71 -10.75 -0.57
CA LEU A 93 -4.94 -9.97 -0.73
C LEU A 93 -6.15 -10.75 -0.20
N SER A 94 -6.25 -12.04 -0.54
CA SER A 94 -7.34 -12.88 -0.05
C SER A 94 -7.30 -13.03 1.48
N TRP A 95 -6.11 -13.15 2.09
CA TRP A 95 -5.99 -13.15 3.54
C TRP A 95 -6.34 -11.79 4.18
N ALA A 96 -5.93 -10.69 3.55
CA ALA A 96 -6.18 -9.34 4.05
C ALA A 96 -7.69 -9.01 4.06
N ALA A 97 -8.45 -9.47 3.06
CA ALA A 97 -9.92 -9.36 3.01
C ALA A 97 -10.65 -10.61 3.52
N ALA A 98 -10.02 -11.52 4.24
CA ALA A 98 -10.71 -12.72 4.70
C ALA A 98 -11.85 -12.35 5.66
N GLY A 99 -13.09 -12.65 5.27
CA GLY A 99 -14.30 -12.26 6.00
C GLY A 99 -14.93 -10.94 5.54
N ASP A 100 -14.24 -10.18 4.69
CA ASP A 100 -14.68 -8.91 4.13
C ASP A 100 -14.73 -8.95 2.60
N SER A 101 -15.05 -7.82 1.97
CA SER A 101 -15.00 -7.69 0.51
C SER A 101 -14.30 -6.40 0.08
N PHE A 102 -13.36 -6.52 -0.86
CA PHE A 102 -12.80 -5.39 -1.58
C PHE A 102 -13.77 -4.97 -2.70
N SER A 103 -14.15 -3.70 -2.72
CA SER A 103 -14.94 -3.11 -3.81
C SER A 103 -14.04 -2.27 -4.70
N PHE A 104 -13.84 -2.70 -5.94
CA PHE A 104 -13.03 -1.95 -6.90
C PHE A 104 -13.64 -0.57 -7.17
N VAL A 105 -14.97 -0.51 -7.37
CA VAL A 105 -15.71 0.74 -7.56
C VAL A 105 -15.60 1.63 -6.31
N GLY A 106 -15.75 1.06 -5.11
CA GLY A 106 -15.62 1.80 -3.86
C GLY A 106 -14.22 2.37 -3.65
N MET A 107 -13.17 1.61 -3.99
CA MET A 107 -11.78 2.07 -3.91
C MET A 107 -11.49 3.19 -4.91
N LEU A 108 -12.02 3.10 -6.14
CA LEU A 108 -11.91 4.18 -7.12
C LEU A 108 -12.63 5.45 -6.64
N GLN A 109 -13.84 5.30 -6.09
CA GLN A 109 -14.60 6.42 -5.55
C GLN A 109 -13.89 7.08 -4.36
N ASP A 110 -13.34 6.30 -3.43
CA ASP A 110 -12.57 6.80 -2.30
C ASP A 110 -11.29 7.51 -2.78
N THR A 111 -10.61 6.96 -3.79
CA THR A 111 -9.44 7.58 -4.43
C THR A 111 -9.78 8.94 -5.03
N VAL A 112 -10.86 9.02 -5.81
CA VAL A 112 -11.31 10.30 -6.41
C VAL A 112 -11.74 11.29 -5.34
N SER A 113 -12.46 10.85 -4.31
CA SER A 113 -12.93 11.74 -3.25
C SER A 113 -11.79 12.31 -2.42
N ARG A 114 -10.75 11.51 -2.13
CA ARG A 114 -9.55 11.94 -1.39
C ARG A 114 -8.56 12.73 -2.23
N SER A 115 -8.50 12.52 -3.54
CA SER A 115 -7.60 13.28 -4.41
C SER A 115 -8.01 14.74 -4.57
N VAL A 116 -9.30 15.06 -4.45
CA VAL A 116 -9.82 16.44 -4.52
C VAL A 116 -9.14 17.38 -3.51
N PRO A 117 -9.18 17.14 -2.19
CA PRO A 117 -8.54 18.03 -1.21
C PRO A 117 -7.01 18.09 -1.39
N ILE A 118 -6.37 16.99 -1.76
CA ILE A 118 -4.91 16.96 -2.03
C ILE A 118 -4.58 17.83 -3.25
N THR A 119 -5.39 17.78 -4.31
CA THR A 119 -5.22 18.61 -5.51
C THR A 119 -5.38 20.08 -5.19
N LEU A 120 -6.35 20.44 -4.35
CA LEU A 120 -6.51 21.82 -3.86
C LEU A 120 -5.28 22.29 -3.07
N GLY A 121 -4.71 21.42 -2.23
CA GLY A 121 -3.43 21.66 -1.58
C GLY A 121 -2.29 21.89 -2.58
N ALA A 122 -2.16 21.00 -3.57
CA ALA A 122 -1.12 21.09 -4.60
C ALA A 122 -1.17 22.40 -5.40
N ILE A 123 -2.36 22.93 -5.70
CA ILE A 123 -2.52 24.26 -6.33
C ILE A 123 -1.94 25.36 -5.44
N GLY A 124 -2.13 25.29 -4.12
CA GLY A 124 -1.48 26.18 -3.16
C GLY A 124 0.06 26.05 -3.16
N GLY A 125 0.57 24.83 -3.33
CA GLY A 125 2.01 24.58 -3.52
C GLY A 125 2.57 25.26 -4.77
N ILE A 126 1.89 25.13 -5.92
CA ILE A 126 2.27 25.77 -7.18
C ILE A 126 2.29 27.30 -7.03
N LEU A 127 1.32 27.88 -6.30
CA LEU A 127 1.31 29.31 -6.02
C LEU A 127 2.48 29.74 -5.13
N SER A 128 2.85 28.90 -4.15
CA SER A 128 4.00 29.14 -3.28
C SER A 128 5.31 29.13 -4.10
N GLU A 129 5.47 28.15 -4.99
CA GLU A 129 6.62 28.05 -5.88
C GLU A 129 6.78 29.29 -6.76
N ARG A 130 5.66 29.84 -7.28
CA ARG A 130 5.67 31.11 -8.04
C ARG A 130 6.17 32.31 -7.23
N SER A 131 6.01 32.29 -5.91
CA SER A 131 6.55 33.32 -5.01
C SER A 131 8.01 33.10 -4.59
N GLY A 132 8.64 32.04 -5.10
CA GLY A 132 10.01 31.66 -4.73
C GLY A 132 10.12 30.95 -3.39
N VAL A 133 9.00 30.44 -2.86
CA VAL A 133 8.95 29.73 -1.56
C VAL A 133 8.40 28.32 -1.79
N ILE A 134 9.26 27.32 -1.65
CA ILE A 134 8.86 25.91 -1.78
C ILE A 134 8.23 25.46 -0.46
N ASN A 135 7.07 24.79 -0.51
CA ASN A 135 6.39 24.27 0.67
C ASN A 135 6.28 22.74 0.63
N ILE A 136 7.33 22.04 1.07
CA ILE A 136 7.29 20.58 1.24
C ILE A 136 6.41 20.15 2.41
N SER A 137 6.20 21.05 3.39
CA SER A 137 5.40 20.78 4.57
C SER A 137 3.88 20.79 4.33
N ILE A 138 3.43 20.93 3.07
CA ILE A 138 2.00 21.10 2.75
C ILE A 138 1.14 19.90 3.19
N GLU A 139 1.67 18.68 3.06
CA GLU A 139 0.99 17.47 3.55
C GLU A 139 0.84 17.50 5.08
N GLY A 140 1.88 17.96 5.79
CA GLY A 140 1.85 18.15 7.24
C GLY A 140 0.84 19.22 7.68
N MET A 141 0.73 20.33 6.94
CA MET A 141 -0.26 21.38 7.21
C MET A 141 -1.70 20.86 7.03
N LEU A 142 -1.96 20.07 5.99
CA LEU A 142 -3.25 19.44 5.75
C LEU A 142 -3.61 18.44 6.86
N LEU A 143 -2.66 17.59 7.27
CA LEU A 143 -2.87 16.61 8.35
C LEU A 143 -3.10 17.28 9.70
N ALA A 144 -2.33 18.31 10.04
CA ALA A 144 -2.49 19.06 11.29
C ALA A 144 -3.83 19.80 11.35
N ALA A 145 -4.24 20.44 10.24
CA ALA A 145 -5.54 21.08 10.13
C ALA A 145 -6.70 20.07 10.23
N ALA A 146 -6.58 18.91 9.58
CA ALA A 146 -7.59 17.84 9.65
C ALA A 146 -7.72 17.28 11.07
N CYS A 147 -6.59 17.01 11.75
CA CYS A 147 -6.58 16.51 13.12
C CYS A 147 -7.20 17.52 14.10
N THR A 148 -6.78 18.79 14.01
CA THR A 148 -7.31 19.84 14.88
C THR A 148 -8.80 20.09 14.64
N SER A 149 -9.23 20.07 13.37
CA SER A 149 -10.64 20.17 13.00
C SER A 149 -11.47 19.04 13.58
N ALA A 150 -11.02 17.79 13.47
CA ALA A 150 -11.72 16.62 13.99
C ALA A 150 -11.85 16.66 15.52
N ILE A 151 -10.78 17.04 16.24
CA ILE A 151 -10.79 17.18 17.70
C ILE A 151 -11.75 18.29 18.12
N ALA A 152 -11.64 19.48 17.52
CA ALA A 152 -12.48 20.62 17.86
C ALA A 152 -13.96 20.37 17.52
N ALA A 153 -14.26 19.73 16.39
CA ALA A 153 -15.62 19.35 16.01
C ALA A 153 -16.24 18.36 17.01
N SER A 154 -15.43 17.44 17.53
CA SER A 154 -15.87 16.42 18.50
C SER A 154 -16.23 17.03 19.86
N LEU A 155 -15.61 18.15 20.24
CA LEU A 155 -15.86 18.84 21.51
C LEU A 155 -16.93 19.92 21.41
N THR A 156 -17.14 20.48 20.22
CA THR A 156 -18.00 21.64 19.99
C THR A 156 -19.07 21.31 18.95
N ASN A 157 -18.85 21.70 17.69
CA ASN A 157 -19.70 21.39 16.56
C ASN A 157 -18.89 21.45 15.25
N LEU A 158 -19.50 20.98 14.15
CA LEU A 158 -18.88 20.92 12.82
C LEU A 158 -18.29 22.27 12.37
N TRP A 159 -19.01 23.37 12.58
CA TRP A 159 -18.58 24.70 12.12
C TRP A 159 -17.37 25.21 12.90
N LEU A 160 -17.39 25.09 14.22
CA LEU A 160 -16.27 25.49 15.07
C LEU A 160 -15.04 24.59 14.86
N GLY A 161 -15.24 23.30 14.61
CA GLY A 161 -14.17 22.40 14.21
C GLY A 161 -13.53 22.82 12.89
N THR A 162 -14.36 23.11 11.87
CA THR A 162 -13.89 23.59 10.58
C THR A 162 -13.08 24.89 10.72
N LEU A 163 -13.57 25.84 11.52
CA LEU A 163 -12.85 27.09 11.80
C LEU A 163 -11.50 26.83 12.48
N ALA A 164 -11.45 25.93 13.47
CA ALA A 164 -10.21 25.56 14.14
C ALA A 164 -9.19 24.94 13.16
N GLY A 165 -9.65 24.10 12.23
CA GLY A 165 -8.81 23.57 11.14
C GLY A 165 -8.25 24.66 10.24
N ILE A 166 -9.08 25.61 9.79
CA ILE A 166 -8.65 26.76 8.98
C ILE A 166 -7.57 27.57 9.72
N LEU A 167 -7.82 27.91 10.99
CA LEU A 167 -6.89 28.67 11.81
C LEU A 167 -5.56 27.93 12.00
N THR A 168 -5.59 26.61 12.14
CA THR A 168 -4.38 25.79 12.24
C THR A 168 -3.56 25.84 10.96
N GLY A 169 -4.19 25.69 9.79
CA GLY A 169 -3.52 25.80 8.49
C GLY A 169 -2.90 27.19 8.28
N VAL A 170 -3.64 28.25 8.61
CA VAL A 170 -3.15 29.64 8.55
C VAL A 170 -1.96 29.86 9.49
N ALA A 171 -2.03 29.35 10.73
CA ALA A 171 -0.94 29.49 11.69
C ALA A 171 0.34 28.79 11.22
N LEU A 172 0.23 27.57 10.70
CA LEU A 172 1.39 26.84 10.16
C LEU A 172 1.96 27.50 8.90
N ALA A 173 1.10 28.00 8.01
CA ALA A 173 1.53 28.77 6.85
C ALA A 173 2.23 30.07 7.26
N ALA A 174 1.76 30.75 8.32
CA ALA A 174 2.41 31.95 8.85
C ALA A 174 3.80 31.64 9.42
N VAL A 175 3.95 30.53 10.15
CA VAL A 175 5.27 30.06 10.63
C VAL A 175 6.20 29.79 9.46
N LEU A 176 5.73 29.07 8.43
CA LEU A 176 6.51 28.81 7.22
C LEU A 176 6.95 30.13 6.57
N ALA A 177 6.01 31.07 6.37
CA ALA A 177 6.29 32.35 5.75
C ALA A 177 7.32 33.17 6.54
N VAL A 178 7.25 33.18 7.87
CA VAL A 178 8.26 33.83 8.71
C VAL A 178 9.63 33.17 8.52
N LEU A 179 9.70 31.84 8.52
CA LEU A 179 10.95 31.11 8.35
C LEU A 179 11.58 31.30 6.96
N SER A 180 10.80 31.29 5.87
CA SER A 180 11.36 31.50 4.53
C SER A 180 11.62 32.97 4.21
N ILE A 181 10.69 33.89 4.53
CA ILE A 181 10.82 35.29 4.12
C ILE A 181 11.77 36.05 5.05
N ARG A 182 11.63 35.89 6.37
CA ARG A 182 12.43 36.65 7.34
C ARG A 182 13.77 35.98 7.62
N TYR A 183 13.75 34.67 7.85
CA TYR A 183 14.94 33.93 8.29
C TYR A 183 15.68 33.20 7.16
N LYS A 184 15.11 33.16 5.94
CA LYS A 184 15.72 32.51 4.76
C LYS A 184 16.16 31.07 5.02
N VAL A 185 15.37 30.34 5.81
CA VAL A 185 15.59 28.92 6.09
C VAL A 185 15.24 28.12 4.84
N ASP A 186 16.03 27.09 4.55
CA ASP A 186 15.74 26.13 3.48
C ASP A 186 14.50 25.29 3.82
N GLN A 187 13.62 25.09 2.85
CA GLN A 187 12.30 24.45 3.01
C GLN A 187 12.16 23.18 2.16
N VAL A 188 13.28 22.73 1.60
CA VAL A 188 13.45 21.44 0.91
C VAL A 188 13.84 20.35 1.90
#